data_AF-A0A5M9GNX5-F1
#
_entry.id   AF-A0A5M9GNX5-F1
#
_cell.length_a   1.000
_cell.length_b   1.000
_cell.length_c   1.000
_cell.angle_alpha   90.00
_cell.angle_beta   90.00
_cell.angle_gamma   90.00
#
_symmetry.space_group_name_H-M   'P 1'
#
loop_
_entity.id
_entity.type
_entity.pdbx_description
1 polymer ?
#
loop_
_entity_poly.entity_id
_entity_poly.type
_entity_poly.pdbx_seq_one_letter_code
_entity_poly.pdbx_strand_id
1 'polypeptide(L)'
;MIVSQFKHLVPCRTLLSWMDMPGSVYYYRNKNGKRGAKPSTHTFKLDGSMVDNQVVIEEIKDILSQEFCCYGYENVTQELRKQEYYINEKKVYRLMNEQNLLLGKVIRTSGKRNFVQHRRIQASYPWNIFVWTLNTSMCMQTNEITTC
;
A
#
# COMPACT_ATOMS: atom_id res chain seq x y z
N MET A 1 -39.39 5.58 -15.39
CA MET A 1 -39.59 4.53 -16.42
C MET A 1 -41.06 4.15 -16.46
N ILE A 2 -41.62 3.87 -17.63
CA ILE A 2 -43.01 3.39 -17.77
C ILE A 2 -43.23 2.10 -16.97
N VAL A 3 -42.22 1.22 -16.90
CA VAL A 3 -42.26 -0.03 -16.12
C VAL A 3 -42.55 0.18 -14.62
N SER A 4 -42.12 1.28 -14.02
CA SER A 4 -42.41 1.55 -12.61
C SER A 4 -43.85 2.01 -12.35
N GLN A 5 -44.53 2.54 -13.37
CA GLN A 5 -45.92 3.02 -13.25
C GLN A 5 -46.92 1.86 -13.22
N PHE A 6 -46.71 0.82 -14.03
CA PHE A 6 -47.67 -0.30 -14.21
C PHE A 6 -47.32 -1.58 -13.45
N LYS A 7 -46.27 -1.54 -12.63
CA LYS A 7 -45.78 -2.70 -11.85
C LYS A 7 -46.86 -3.32 -10.93
N HIS A 8 -47.86 -2.54 -10.52
CA HIS A 8 -48.92 -2.98 -9.61
C HIS A 8 -50.05 -3.75 -10.31
N LEU A 9 -50.19 -3.61 -11.63
CA LEU A 9 -51.27 -4.26 -12.41
C LEU A 9 -50.81 -5.57 -13.04
N VAL A 10 -49.54 -5.64 -13.48
CA VAL A 10 -49.02 -6.74 -14.29
C VAL A 10 -47.62 -7.13 -13.82
N PRO A 11 -47.26 -8.41 -13.81
CA PRO A 11 -45.90 -8.85 -13.49
C PRO A 11 -44.85 -8.26 -14.46
N CYS A 12 -43.69 -7.87 -13.92
CA CYS A 12 -42.62 -7.22 -14.68
C CYS A 12 -42.19 -7.99 -15.92
N ARG A 13 -42.20 -9.33 -15.90
CA ARG A 13 -41.79 -10.16 -17.04
C ARG A 13 -42.68 -9.93 -18.28
N THR A 14 -44.00 -9.94 -18.08
CA THR A 14 -44.98 -9.71 -19.15
C THR A 14 -44.87 -8.29 -19.68
N LEU A 15 -44.70 -7.32 -18.78
CA LEU A 15 -44.55 -5.93 -19.16
C LEU A 15 -43.26 -5.66 -19.95
N LEU A 16 -42.14 -6.28 -19.55
CA LEU A 16 -40.87 -6.20 -20.28
C LEU A 16 -40.97 -6.86 -21.67
N SER A 17 -41.74 -7.96 -21.78
CA SER A 17 -42.02 -8.61 -23.06
C SER A 17 -42.83 -7.72 -24.00
N TRP A 18 -43.83 -6.99 -23.50
CA TRP A 18 -44.62 -6.06 -24.32
C TRP A 18 -43.82 -4.84 -24.77
N MET A 19 -42.87 -4.40 -23.95
CA MET A 19 -42.00 -3.26 -24.27
C MET A 19 -40.75 -3.65 -25.07
N ASP A 20 -40.62 -4.91 -25.46
CA ASP A 20 -39.45 -5.48 -26.14
C ASP A 20 -38.10 -5.08 -25.48
N MET A 21 -38.07 -5.07 -24.14
CA MET A 21 -36.88 -4.72 -23.37
C MET A 21 -36.28 -5.93 -22.65
N PRO A 22 -34.97 -6.17 -22.77
CA PRO A 22 -34.31 -7.25 -22.05
C PRO A 22 -34.32 -6.96 -20.54
N GLY A 23 -34.58 -7.99 -19.74
CA GLY A 23 -34.64 -7.87 -18.28
C GLY A 23 -33.33 -7.36 -17.67
N SER A 24 -32.19 -7.60 -18.31
CA SER A 24 -30.88 -7.09 -17.90
C SER A 24 -30.87 -5.57 -17.79
N VAL A 25 -31.47 -4.86 -18.74
CA VAL A 25 -31.56 -3.39 -18.74
C VAL A 25 -32.43 -2.90 -17.59
N TYR A 26 -33.53 -3.60 -17.30
CA TYR A 26 -34.43 -3.23 -16.20
C TYR A 26 -33.80 -3.41 -14.80
N TYR A 27 -33.08 -4.51 -14.58
CA TYR A 27 -32.45 -4.79 -13.29
C TYR A 27 -31.12 -4.06 -13.10
N TYR A 28 -30.44 -3.70 -14.19
CA TYR A 28 -29.22 -2.93 -14.12
C TYR A 28 -29.50 -1.52 -13.57
N ARG A 29 -29.00 -1.25 -12.37
CA ARG A 29 -28.97 0.09 -11.77
C ARG A 29 -27.53 0.51 -11.61
N ASN A 30 -27.12 1.52 -12.37
CA ASN A 30 -25.82 2.14 -12.15
C ASN A 30 -25.81 2.75 -10.73
N LYS A 31 -24.96 2.20 -9.86
CA LYS A 31 -24.73 2.76 -8.53
C LYS A 31 -23.45 3.57 -8.59
N ASN A 32 -23.55 4.85 -8.27
CA ASN A 32 -22.39 5.71 -8.15
C ASN A 32 -21.60 5.32 -6.90
N GLY A 33 -20.30 5.05 -7.07
CA GLY A 33 -19.37 4.74 -5.99
C GLY A 33 -18.63 3.42 -6.14
N LYS A 34 -17.59 3.27 -5.33
CA LYS A 34 -16.83 2.01 -5.27
C LYS A 34 -17.67 0.95 -4.56
N ARG A 35 -17.65 -0.28 -5.08
CA ARG A 35 -18.27 -1.43 -4.44
C ARG A 35 -17.50 -1.77 -3.15
N GLY A 36 -18.22 -2.20 -2.11
CA GLY A 36 -17.65 -2.59 -0.81
C GLY A 36 -18.10 -1.72 0.35
N ALA A 37 -17.81 -2.18 1.58
CA ALA A 37 -18.05 -1.41 2.78
C ALA A 37 -17.11 -0.20 2.85
N LYS A 38 -17.62 0.93 3.36
CA LYS A 38 -16.82 2.14 3.55
C LYS A 38 -15.77 1.91 4.64
N PRO A 39 -14.59 2.57 4.54
CA PRO A 39 -13.60 2.53 5.60
C PRO A 39 -14.18 3.07 6.93
N SER A 40 -13.79 2.46 8.05
CA SER A 40 -14.19 2.93 9.39
C SER A 40 -13.56 4.28 9.75
N THR A 41 -14.36 5.16 10.36
CA THR A 41 -13.96 6.52 10.78
C THR A 41 -13.29 6.56 12.16
N HIS A 42 -13.64 5.62 13.04
CA HIS A 42 -13.17 5.59 14.43
C HIS A 42 -12.56 4.23 14.80
N THR A 43 -11.77 4.22 15.87
CA THR A 43 -11.14 3.03 16.48
C THR A 43 -11.54 2.98 17.96
N PHE A 44 -11.79 1.79 18.51
CA PHE A 44 -12.05 1.63 19.94
C PHE A 44 -10.74 1.31 20.68
N LYS A 45 -10.61 1.81 21.91
CA LYS A 45 -9.59 1.38 22.89
C LYS A 45 -10.17 0.32 23.83
N LEU A 46 -9.32 -0.39 24.57
CA LEU A 46 -9.74 -1.35 25.60
C LEU A 46 -10.57 -0.70 26.71
N ASP A 47 -10.30 0.57 27.03
CA ASP A 47 -11.10 1.38 27.95
C ASP A 47 -12.55 1.65 27.48
N GLY A 48 -12.90 1.26 26.25
CA GLY A 48 -14.20 1.53 25.63
C GLY A 48 -14.32 2.92 25.01
N SER A 49 -13.28 3.75 25.10
CA SER A 49 -13.26 5.06 24.45
C SER A 49 -13.16 4.92 22.91
N MET A 50 -13.85 5.82 22.21
CA MET A 50 -13.84 5.89 20.75
C MET A 50 -12.91 7.01 20.30
N VAL A 51 -11.94 6.66 19.44
CA VAL A 51 -10.88 7.56 19.00
C VAL A 51 -10.96 7.78 17.49
N ASP A 52 -10.82 9.03 17.07
CA ASP A 52 -10.79 9.42 15.67
C ASP A 52 -9.56 8.91 14.93
N ASN A 53 -9.72 8.63 13.63
CA ASN A 53 -8.59 8.24 12.79
C ASN A 53 -7.47 9.30 12.77
N GLN A 54 -7.80 10.58 12.92
CA GLN A 54 -6.80 11.65 12.96
C GLN A 54 -5.87 11.51 14.17
N VAL A 55 -6.43 11.24 15.35
CA VAL A 55 -5.65 11.02 16.58
C VAL A 55 -4.75 9.80 16.43
N VAL A 56 -5.26 8.71 15.85
CA VAL A 56 -4.46 7.51 15.55
C VAL A 56 -3.31 7.82 14.59
N ILE A 57 -3.51 8.71 13.62
CA ILE A 57 -2.45 9.12 12.68
C ILE A 57 -1.35 9.91 13.39
N GLU A 58 -1.70 10.84 14.28
CA GLU A 58 -0.70 11.59 15.05
C GLU A 58 0.12 10.65 15.95
N GLU A 59 -0.52 9.70 16.63
CA GLU A 59 0.19 8.69 17.43
C GLU A 59 1.15 7.83 16.58
N ILE A 60 0.75 7.48 15.35
CA ILE A 60 1.64 6.77 14.41
C ILE A 60 2.87 7.62 14.06
N LYS A 61 2.69 8.94 13.84
CA LYS A 61 3.81 9.83 13.57
C LYS A 61 4.73 9.95 14.78
N ASP A 62 4.17 9.99 15.99
CA ASP A 62 4.94 10.05 17.23
C ASP A 62 5.80 8.78 17.40
N ILE A 63 5.23 7.59 17.15
CA ILE A 63 5.96 6.31 17.15
C ILE A 63 7.10 6.35 16.12
N LEU A 64 6.85 6.84 14.91
CA LEU A 64 7.85 6.91 13.85
C LEU A 64 8.91 7.99 14.09
N SER A 65 8.62 9.00 14.90
CA SER A 65 9.56 10.08 15.24
C SER A 65 10.69 9.65 16.19
N GLN A 66 10.54 8.48 16.83
CA GLN A 66 11.54 7.94 17.74
C GLN A 66 12.86 7.62 17.00
N GLU A 67 13.98 7.82 17.69
CA GLU A 67 15.32 7.55 17.15
C GLU A 67 15.44 6.09 16.67
N PHE A 68 15.98 5.90 15.45
CA PHE A 68 16.18 4.60 14.79
C PHE A 68 14.89 3.82 14.44
N CYS A 69 13.73 4.47 14.41
CA CYS A 69 12.46 3.80 14.13
C CYS A 69 12.18 3.58 12.63
N CYS A 70 12.76 2.53 12.05
CA CYS A 70 12.46 2.08 10.67
C CYS A 70 11.31 1.06 10.65
N TYR A 71 10.11 1.44 11.12
CA TYR A 71 8.99 0.51 11.27
C TYR A 71 8.08 0.45 10.05
N GLY A 72 7.71 -0.78 9.68
CA GLY A 72 6.58 -1.03 8.79
C GLY A 72 5.24 -0.99 9.53
N TYR A 73 4.13 -1.05 8.78
CA TYR A 73 2.79 -1.02 9.35
C TYR A 73 2.52 -2.15 10.34
N GLU A 74 3.19 -3.31 10.19
CA GLU A 74 3.04 -4.45 11.10
C GLU A 74 3.58 -4.11 12.50
N ASN A 75 4.79 -3.55 12.59
CA ASN A 75 5.39 -3.13 13.85
C ASN A 75 4.58 -2.02 14.50
N VAL A 76 4.17 -1.01 13.73
CA VAL A 76 3.30 0.08 14.21
C VAL A 76 1.99 -0.48 14.76
N THR A 77 1.42 -1.51 14.12
CA THR A 77 0.19 -2.16 14.62
C THR A 77 0.43 -2.82 15.98
N GLN A 78 1.59 -3.44 16.20
CA GLN A 78 1.92 -4.04 17.49
C GLN A 78 2.11 -2.96 18.56
N GLU A 79 2.78 -1.86 18.25
CA GLU A 79 2.93 -0.73 19.19
C GLU A 79 1.57 -0.12 19.56
N LEU A 80 0.67 0.08 18.59
CA LEU A 80 -0.69 0.55 18.87
C LEU A 80 -1.49 -0.45 19.72
N ARG A 81 -1.30 -1.76 19.52
CA ARG A 81 -1.96 -2.77 20.39
C ARG A 81 -1.41 -2.75 21.82
N LYS A 82 -0.12 -2.46 22.01
CA LYS A 82 0.46 -2.26 23.35
C LYS A 82 -0.11 -1.03 24.03
N GLN A 83 -0.46 0.01 23.28
CA GLN A 83 -1.21 1.19 23.73
C GLN A 83 -2.74 0.95 23.82
N GLU A 84 -3.16 -0.31 23.86
CA GLU A 84 -4.56 -0.71 24.12
C GLU A 84 -5.57 -0.36 23.01
N TYR A 85 -5.10 -0.11 21.78
CA TYR A 85 -5.99 0.06 20.63
C TYR A 85 -6.51 -1.28 20.09
N TYR A 86 -7.83 -1.40 19.92
CA TYR A 86 -8.45 -2.51 19.20
C TYR A 86 -8.41 -2.25 17.68
N ILE A 87 -7.22 -2.44 17.10
CA ILE A 87 -6.95 -2.12 15.69
C ILE A 87 -6.40 -3.32 14.90
N ASN A 88 -6.83 -3.40 13.64
CA ASN A 88 -6.36 -4.37 12.67
C ASN A 88 -5.25 -3.75 11.78
N GLU A 89 -4.25 -4.55 11.42
CA GLU A 89 -3.12 -4.14 10.56
C GLU A 89 -3.58 -3.59 9.21
N LYS A 90 -4.70 -4.10 8.66
CA LYS A 90 -5.30 -3.60 7.42
C LYS A 90 -5.75 -2.14 7.54
N LYS A 91 -6.23 -1.74 8.72
CA LYS A 91 -6.63 -0.35 8.99
C LYS A 91 -5.40 0.55 9.08
N VAL A 92 -4.38 0.10 9.81
CA VAL A 92 -3.10 0.83 9.95
C VAL A 92 -2.43 1.03 8.59
N TYR A 93 -2.34 -0.04 7.78
CA TYR A 93 -1.81 0.04 6.41
C TYR A 93 -2.54 1.11 5.59
N ARG A 94 -3.88 1.12 5.61
CA ARG A 94 -4.67 2.13 4.89
C ARG A 94 -4.35 3.55 5.35
N LEU A 95 -4.33 3.78 6.67
CA LEU A 95 -4.04 5.10 7.24
C LEU A 95 -2.62 5.58 6.90
N MET A 96 -1.62 4.71 7.03
CA MET A 96 -0.24 5.04 6.65
C MET A 96 -0.10 5.29 5.15
N ASN A 97 -0.81 4.52 4.32
CA ASN A 97 -0.78 4.69 2.87
C ASN A 97 -1.44 6.01 2.44
N GLU A 98 -2.55 6.41 3.06
CA GLU A 98 -3.21 7.70 2.80
C GLU A 98 -2.33 8.89 3.19
N GLN A 99 -1.47 8.74 4.21
CA GLN A 99 -0.55 9.77 4.69
C GLN A 99 0.86 9.66 4.09
N ASN A 100 1.11 8.73 3.16
CA ASN A 100 2.44 8.45 2.58
C ASN A 100 3.54 8.13 3.62
N LEU A 101 3.18 7.50 4.74
CA LEU A 101 4.10 7.12 5.83
C LEU A 101 4.74 5.73 5.63
N LEU A 102 4.38 5.03 4.56
CA LEU A 102 4.95 3.71 4.27
C LEU A 102 6.40 3.87 3.80
N LEU A 103 7.26 2.96 4.27
CA LEU A 103 8.64 2.86 3.79
C LEU A 103 8.66 2.79 2.25
N GLY A 104 9.60 3.57 1.67
CA GLY A 104 9.75 3.72 0.23
C GLY A 104 9.83 2.38 -0.49
N LYS A 105 9.30 2.37 -1.72
CA LYS A 105 9.26 1.17 -2.55
C LYS A 105 10.68 0.66 -2.79
N VAL A 106 10.91 -0.63 -2.55
CA VAL A 106 12.15 -1.31 -2.91
C VAL A 106 12.48 -0.99 -4.37
N ILE A 107 13.68 -0.46 -4.63
CA ILE A 107 14.15 -0.14 -5.98
C ILE A 107 14.12 -1.44 -6.79
N ARG A 108 13.12 -1.55 -7.66
CA ARG A 108 13.03 -2.64 -8.63
C ARG A 108 13.88 -2.23 -9.81
N THR A 109 15.04 -2.83 -9.98
CA THR A 109 15.86 -2.63 -11.17
C THR A 109 15.09 -3.13 -12.40
N SER A 110 14.70 -2.21 -13.27
CA SER A 110 14.14 -2.53 -14.57
C SER A 110 15.27 -2.86 -15.55
N GLY A 111 15.42 -4.14 -15.91
CA GLY A 111 16.43 -4.60 -16.87
C GLY A 111 17.11 -5.92 -16.49
N LYS A 112 18.01 -6.42 -17.34
CA LYS A 112 18.87 -7.56 -16.99
C LYS A 112 19.83 -7.11 -15.89
N ARG A 113 19.73 -7.72 -14.70
CA ARG A 113 20.64 -7.46 -13.59
C ARG A 113 22.05 -7.93 -14.00
N ASN A 114 22.99 -7.01 -14.13
CA ASN A 114 24.40 -7.35 -14.30
C ASN A 114 24.91 -7.87 -12.96
N PHE A 115 24.98 -9.20 -12.83
CA PHE A 115 25.58 -9.82 -11.66
C PHE A 115 27.09 -9.59 -11.68
N VAL A 116 27.68 -9.37 -10.49
CA VAL A 116 29.14 -9.30 -10.34
C VAL A 116 29.74 -10.63 -10.77
N GLN A 117 30.42 -10.62 -11.92
CA GLN A 117 30.99 -11.83 -12.53
C GLN A 117 32.24 -12.32 -11.77
N HIS A 118 33.02 -11.40 -11.20
CA HIS A 118 34.30 -11.70 -10.54
C HIS A 118 34.22 -11.49 -9.02
N ARG A 119 33.50 -12.38 -8.31
CA ARG A 119 33.43 -12.33 -6.84
C ARG A 119 34.73 -12.76 -6.14
N ARG A 120 35.61 -13.48 -6.83
CA ARG A 120 36.88 -13.96 -6.29
C ARG A 120 38.00 -13.29 -7.06
N ILE A 121 38.89 -12.61 -6.33
CA ILE A 121 40.14 -12.12 -6.89
C ILE A 121 40.98 -13.35 -7.22
N GLN A 122 41.27 -13.57 -8.50
CA GLN A 122 42.21 -14.60 -8.94
C GLN A 122 43.62 -14.05 -8.71
N ALA A 123 44.11 -14.19 -7.47
CA ALA A 123 45.47 -13.78 -7.13
C ALA A 123 46.44 -14.87 -7.57
N SER A 124 47.24 -14.59 -8.62
CA SER A 124 48.32 -15.49 -9.06
C SER A 124 49.46 -15.58 -8.02
N TYR A 125 49.62 -14.53 -7.20
CA TYR A 125 50.61 -14.47 -6.13
C TYR A 125 50.02 -13.81 -4.88
N PRO A 126 50.43 -14.22 -3.66
CA PRO A 126 49.84 -13.76 -2.40
C PRO A 126 49.91 -12.23 -2.22
N TRP A 127 50.94 -11.58 -2.76
CA TRP A 127 51.16 -10.13 -2.63
C TRP A 127 50.27 -9.25 -3.54
N ASN A 128 49.59 -9.84 -4.53
CA ASN A 128 48.80 -9.09 -5.52
C ASN A 128 47.45 -8.59 -4.98
N ILE A 129 46.96 -9.19 -3.89
CA ILE A 129 45.69 -8.81 -3.25
C ILE A 129 45.78 -7.39 -2.67
N PHE A 130 46.94 -6.99 -2.14
CA PHE A 130 47.11 -5.70 -1.46
C PHE A 130 47.05 -4.52 -2.44
N VAL A 131 47.68 -4.64 -3.62
CA VAL A 131 47.70 -3.59 -4.66
C VAL A 131 46.30 -3.32 -5.22
N TRP A 132 45.46 -4.35 -5.35
CA TRP A 132 44.08 -4.21 -5.83
C TRP A 132 43.16 -3.49 -4.83
N THR A 133 43.37 -3.64 -3.52
CA THR A 133 42.55 -2.94 -2.52
C THR A 133 42.76 -1.41 -2.53
N LEU A 134 43.98 -0.96 -2.85
CA LEU A 134 44.30 0.47 -2.94
C LEU A 134 43.69 1.12 -4.19
N ASN A 135 43.75 0.45 -5.35
CA ASN A 135 43.21 1.00 -6.60
C ASN A 135 41.66 0.96 -6.68
N THR A 136 41.01 0.00 -6.03
CA THR A 136 39.53 -0.07 -6.04
C THR A 136 38.89 1.04 -5.18
N SER A 137 39.64 1.54 -4.19
CA SER A 137 39.21 2.64 -3.32
C SER A 137 39.18 3.99 -4.05
N MET A 138 39.99 4.15 -5.11
CA MET A 138 40.04 5.38 -5.94
C MET A 138 38.93 5.47 -6.99
N CYS A 139 38.31 4.36 -7.38
CA CYS A 139 37.32 4.34 -8.47
C CYS A 139 35.89 4.66 -8.03
N MET A 140 35.61 4.71 -6.72
CA MET A 140 34.28 5.07 -6.20
C MET A 140 34.05 6.58 -6.07
N GLN A 141 35.03 7.43 -6.42
CA GLN A 141 34.93 8.89 -6.33
C GLN A 141 34.66 9.62 -7.65
N THR A 142 34.62 8.92 -8.80
CA THR A 142 34.33 9.54 -10.10
C THR A 142 33.16 8.88 -10.81
N ASN A 143 31.98 8.97 -10.21
CA ASN A 143 30.75 8.98 -11.01
C ASN A 143 30.24 10.42 -11.03
N GLU A 144 30.96 11.27 -11.77
CA GLU A 144 30.45 12.56 -12.19
C GLU A 144 29.20 12.33 -13.04
N ILE A 145 28.14 13.01 -12.62
CA ILE A 145 26.85 13.13 -13.29
C ILE A 145 27.12 13.70 -14.68
N THR A 146 27.08 12.86 -15.70
CA THR A 146 26.95 13.33 -17.09
C THR A 146 25.47 13.44 -17.41
N THR A 147 25.01 14.69 -17.37
CA THR A 147 23.74 15.20 -17.88
C THR A 147 23.45 14.74 -19.31
N CYS A 148 22.25 14.22 -19.53
CA CYS A 148 21.49 14.33 -20.78
C CYS A 148 20.12 14.95 -20.43
#